data_AF-A0A961R6L0-F1
#
_entry.id   AF-A0A961R6L0-F1
#
_cell.length_a   1.000
_cell.length_b   1.000
_cell.length_c   1.000
_cell.angle_alpha   90.00
_cell.angle_beta   90.00
_cell.angle_gamma   90.00
#
_symmetry.space_group_name_H-M   'P 1'
#
loop_
_entity.id
_entity.type
_entity.pdbx_description
1 polymer ?
#
loop_
_entity_poly.entity_id
_entity_poly.type
_entity_poly.pdbx_seq_one_letter_code
_entity_poly.pdbx_strand_id
1 'polypeptide(L)'
;MASAAIAALCASGIDEKRRLTKQTADRWEARQLSLISSHAGHLVPPQRPGRPVKPDLVPPHLVPRRSIRSEKGMIALLHAIAHIELNAIDLALDIIARFARLSMPRSFYDGWVMVAREEARHFGMLNDRLADFGAAYGDLPAHDGLWEAAQRTGHDLMARLAVVPLVLEARGLDITPSLIRQVGETGDT
;
A
#
# COMPACT_ATOMS: atom_id res chain seq x y z
N MET A 1 4.55 -11.97 14.82
CA MET A 1 4.29 -11.39 13.49
C MET A 1 2.99 -10.59 13.48
N ALA A 2 1.83 -11.22 13.72
CA ALA A 2 0.52 -10.56 13.64
C ALA A 2 0.41 -9.24 14.41
N SER A 3 0.85 -9.18 15.68
CA SER A 3 0.80 -7.94 16.47
C SER A 3 1.60 -6.79 15.84
N ALA A 4 2.78 -7.07 15.26
CA ALA A 4 3.59 -6.05 14.60
C ALA A 4 2.92 -5.55 13.31
N ALA A 5 2.35 -6.47 12.52
CA ALA A 5 1.57 -6.12 11.33
C ALA A 5 0.33 -5.28 11.68
N ILE A 6 -0.39 -5.62 12.75
CA ILE A 6 -1.55 -4.84 13.24
C ILE A 6 -1.11 -3.45 13.69
N ALA A 7 0.00 -3.33 14.43
CA ALA A 7 0.51 -2.03 14.86
C ALA A 7 0.83 -1.11 13.66
N ALA A 8 1.51 -1.63 12.64
CA ALA A 8 1.76 -0.89 11.40
C ALA A 8 0.46 -0.56 10.66
N LEU A 9 -0.48 -1.51 10.56
CA LEU A 9 -1.75 -1.33 9.87
C LEU A 9 -2.61 -0.24 10.53
N CYS A 10 -2.61 -0.17 11.86
CA CYS A 10 -3.35 0.83 12.65
C CYS A 10 -2.71 2.23 12.65
N ALA A 11 -1.46 2.38 12.20
CA ALA A 11 -0.81 3.68 12.17
C ALA A 11 -1.50 4.62 11.15
N SER A 12 -2.01 5.74 11.63
CA SER A 12 -2.65 6.77 10.78
C SER A 12 -1.65 7.73 10.14
N GLY A 13 -0.50 7.95 10.78
CA GLY A 13 0.59 8.75 10.22
C GLY A 13 1.33 7.97 9.14
N ILE A 14 1.58 8.61 7.99
CA ILE A 14 2.24 7.97 6.84
C ILE A 14 3.66 7.53 7.19
N ASP A 15 4.47 8.42 7.77
CA ASP A 15 5.85 8.11 8.12
C ASP A 15 5.93 7.05 9.21
N GLU A 16 5.02 7.12 10.19
CA GLU A 16 4.93 6.12 11.25
C GLU A 16 4.53 4.75 10.69
N LYS A 17 3.55 4.69 9.79
CA LYS A 17 3.16 3.45 9.10
C LYS A 17 4.35 2.87 8.33
N ARG A 18 5.05 3.67 7.53
CA ARG A 18 6.24 3.23 6.77
C ARG A 18 7.34 2.72 7.69
N ARG A 19 7.62 3.44 8.78
CA ARG A 19 8.63 3.08 9.78
C ARG A 19 8.28 1.74 10.45
N LEU A 20 7.04 1.56 10.89
CA LEU A 20 6.57 0.32 11.52
C LEU A 20 6.53 -0.84 10.52
N THR A 21 6.18 -0.62 9.26
CA THR A 21 6.24 -1.63 8.20
C THR A 21 7.68 -2.10 7.99
N LYS A 22 8.63 -1.17 7.83
CA LYS A 22 10.06 -1.50 7.70
C LYS A 22 10.57 -2.25 8.93
N GLN A 23 10.27 -1.77 10.13
CA GLN A 23 10.67 -2.42 11.38
C GLN A 23 10.09 -3.84 11.51
N THR A 24 8.83 -4.04 11.08
CA THR A 24 8.19 -5.35 11.07
C THR A 24 8.92 -6.30 10.13
N ALA A 25 9.27 -5.83 8.93
CA ALA A 25 10.02 -6.61 7.96
C ALA A 25 11.43 -6.96 8.45
N ASP A 26 12.17 -5.99 9.01
CA ASP A 26 13.54 -6.19 9.53
C ASP A 26 13.54 -7.27 10.63
N ARG A 27 12.58 -7.17 11.57
CA ARG A 27 12.45 -8.15 12.66
C ARG A 27 11.99 -9.52 12.17
N TRP A 28 11.19 -9.57 11.11
CA TRP A 28 10.75 -10.82 10.50
C TRP A 28 11.90 -11.57 9.81
N GLU A 29 12.70 -10.85 9.03
CA GLU A 29 13.91 -11.36 8.37
C GLU A 29 14.95 -11.84 9.38
N ALA A 30 15.17 -11.06 10.44
CA ALA A 30 16.05 -11.40 11.56
C ALA A 30 15.51 -12.53 12.46
N ARG A 31 14.38 -13.18 12.11
CA ARG A 31 13.74 -14.28 12.86
C ARG A 31 13.34 -13.90 14.30
N GLN A 32 13.14 -12.61 14.56
CA GLN A 32 12.71 -12.08 15.86
C GLN A 32 11.18 -12.07 16.02
N LEU A 33 10.44 -12.41 14.96
CA LEU A 33 8.98 -12.52 14.95
C LEU A 33 8.56 -13.94 14.58
N SER A 34 7.72 -14.56 15.42
CA SER A 34 7.08 -15.84 15.12
C SER A 34 5.67 -15.65 14.54
N LEU A 35 5.21 -16.62 13.74
CA LEU A 35 3.79 -16.74 13.35
C LEU A 35 2.96 -17.30 14.50
N ILE A 36 3.52 -18.29 15.19
CA ILE A 36 2.93 -18.92 16.36
C ILE A 36 3.18 -17.99 17.55
N SER A 37 2.15 -17.22 17.93
CA SER A 37 2.09 -16.57 19.23
C SER A 37 1.01 -17.27 20.04
N SER A 38 1.34 -17.66 21.27
CA SER A 38 0.38 -18.18 22.25
C SER A 38 -0.77 -17.22 22.56
N HIS A 39 -0.65 -15.94 22.16
CA HIS A 39 -1.66 -14.89 22.32
C HIS A 39 -2.31 -14.47 20.98
N ALA A 40 -1.99 -15.13 19.86
CA ALA A 40 -2.56 -14.81 18.55
C ALA A 40 -4.10 -14.92 18.51
N GLY A 41 -4.70 -15.73 19.38
CA GLY A 41 -6.15 -15.93 19.47
C GLY A 41 -6.96 -14.69 19.87
N HIS A 42 -6.32 -13.63 20.38
CA HIS A 42 -7.00 -12.39 20.81
C HIS A 42 -6.71 -11.19 19.90
N LEU A 43 -5.85 -11.34 18.90
CA LEU A 43 -5.48 -10.24 18.02
C LEU A 43 -6.47 -10.13 16.86
N VAL A 44 -7.32 -9.12 16.91
CA VAL A 44 -8.29 -8.82 15.86
C VAL A 44 -7.72 -7.68 15.00
N PRO A 45 -7.38 -7.92 13.72
CA PRO A 45 -7.01 -6.85 12.82
C PRO A 45 -8.19 -5.87 12.65
N PRO A 46 -7.92 -4.56 12.49
CA PRO A 46 -8.98 -3.58 12.31
C PRO A 46 -9.76 -3.85 11.01
N GLN A 47 -11.00 -3.36 10.93
CA GLN A 47 -11.79 -3.45 9.69
C GLN A 47 -11.25 -2.53 8.59
N ARG A 48 -10.59 -1.44 8.98
CA ARG A 48 -9.92 -0.48 8.10
C ARG A 48 -8.52 -0.14 8.62
N PRO A 49 -7.55 0.11 7.73
CA PRO A 49 -6.25 0.59 8.13
C PRO A 49 -6.38 1.97 8.78
N GLY A 50 -5.42 2.29 9.65
CA GLY A 50 -5.18 3.69 10.02
C GLY A 50 -4.85 4.49 8.77
N ARG A 51 -5.49 5.65 8.62
CA ARG A 51 -5.29 6.56 7.49
C ARG A 51 -5.10 8.00 7.99
N PRO A 52 -4.28 8.80 7.30
CA PRO A 52 -4.22 10.24 7.52
C PRO A 52 -5.57 10.90 7.22
N VAL A 53 -5.77 12.12 7.70
CA VAL A 53 -7.01 12.90 7.48
C VAL A 53 -7.27 13.19 6.00
N LYS A 54 -6.20 13.32 5.21
CA LYS A 54 -6.22 13.51 3.75
C LYS A 54 -5.55 12.32 3.07
N PRO A 55 -5.88 11.97 1.81
CA PRO A 55 -6.75 12.70 0.88
C PRO A 55 -8.25 12.51 1.14
N ASP A 56 -9.08 13.41 0.60
CA ASP A 56 -10.53 13.19 0.56
C ASP A 56 -10.85 12.01 -0.35
N LEU A 57 -11.68 11.08 0.13
CA LEU A 57 -12.08 9.89 -0.61
C LEU A 57 -13.34 10.17 -1.42
N VAL A 58 -13.23 10.14 -2.74
CA VAL A 58 -14.29 10.46 -3.69
C VAL A 58 -14.53 9.31 -4.68
N PRO A 59 -15.70 9.26 -5.34
CA PRO A 59 -15.94 8.33 -6.45
C PRO A 59 -14.88 8.43 -7.56
N PRO A 60 -14.55 7.33 -8.27
CA PRO A 60 -13.48 7.32 -9.28
C PRO A 60 -13.59 8.36 -10.40
N HIS A 61 -14.80 8.78 -10.78
CA HIS A 61 -14.98 9.80 -11.83
C HIS A 61 -14.68 11.23 -11.36
N LEU A 62 -14.48 11.44 -10.06
CA LEU A 62 -14.14 12.73 -9.46
C LEU A 62 -12.65 12.88 -9.12
N VAL A 63 -11.82 11.84 -9.33
CA VAL A 63 -10.37 11.99 -9.17
C VAL A 63 -9.76 12.78 -10.34
N PRO A 64 -8.71 13.59 -10.12
CA PRO A 64 -8.08 14.37 -11.18
C PRO A 64 -7.55 13.52 -12.32
N ARG A 65 -7.59 14.06 -13.55
CA ARG A 65 -6.99 13.40 -14.71
C ARG A 65 -5.47 13.42 -14.60
N ARG A 66 -4.88 12.25 -14.81
CA ARG A 66 -3.43 12.01 -14.84
C ARG A 66 -2.89 12.40 -16.22
N SER A 67 -1.74 13.06 -16.30
CA SER A 67 -1.09 13.42 -17.57
C SER A 67 0.39 13.71 -17.39
N ILE A 68 1.26 13.13 -18.24
CA ILE A 68 2.71 13.37 -18.18
C ILE A 68 3.10 14.70 -18.87
N ARG A 69 2.20 15.26 -19.69
CA ARG A 69 2.48 16.45 -20.51
C ARG A 69 2.34 17.77 -19.78
N SER A 70 1.91 17.76 -18.52
CA SER A 70 1.72 18.97 -17.72
C SER A 70 2.08 18.69 -16.28
N GLU A 71 2.62 19.70 -15.60
CA GLU A 71 3.01 19.61 -14.19
C GLU A 71 1.84 19.19 -13.29
N LYS A 72 0.67 19.83 -13.45
CA LYS A 72 -0.56 19.44 -12.73
C LYS A 72 -0.98 17.99 -12.99
N GLY A 73 -0.80 17.52 -14.22
CA GLY A 73 -1.09 16.14 -14.59
C GLY A 73 -0.09 15.15 -14.00
N MET A 74 1.18 15.57 -13.88
CA MET A 74 2.26 14.77 -13.31
C MET A 74 2.06 14.64 -11.80
N ILE A 75 1.73 15.73 -11.10
CA ILE A 75 1.34 15.71 -9.69
C ILE A 75 0.16 14.75 -9.47
N ALA A 76 -0.88 14.82 -10.32
CA ALA A 76 -2.01 13.90 -10.25
C ALA A 76 -1.64 12.43 -10.49
N LEU A 77 -0.68 12.17 -11.39
CA LEU A 77 -0.16 10.83 -11.64
C LEU A 77 0.62 10.30 -10.42
N LEU A 78 1.60 11.06 -9.94
CA LEU A 78 2.44 10.71 -8.79
C LEU A 78 1.60 10.49 -7.53
N HIS A 79 0.65 11.39 -7.25
CA HIS A 79 -0.28 11.26 -6.12
C HIS A 79 -1.13 9.99 -6.22
N ALA A 80 -1.66 9.69 -7.41
CA ALA A 80 -2.45 8.48 -7.61
C ALA A 80 -1.61 7.21 -7.40
N ILE A 81 -0.38 7.16 -7.91
CA ILE A 81 0.52 6.02 -7.69
C ILE A 81 0.86 5.91 -6.20
N ALA A 82 1.20 7.01 -5.53
CA ALA A 82 1.44 7.00 -4.08
C ALA A 82 0.23 6.47 -3.30
N HIS A 83 -0.99 6.81 -3.72
CA HIS A 83 -2.20 6.27 -3.11
C HIS A 83 -2.34 4.75 -3.31
N ILE A 84 -1.99 4.24 -4.50
CA ILE A 84 -1.96 2.80 -4.79
C ILE A 84 -0.90 2.11 -3.92
N GLU A 85 0.30 2.68 -3.79
CA GLU A 85 1.36 2.14 -2.94
C GLU A 85 0.95 2.07 -1.47
N LEU A 86 0.31 3.12 -0.94
CA LEU A 86 -0.19 3.10 0.44
C LEU A 86 -1.25 2.00 0.65
N ASN A 87 -2.17 1.83 -0.32
CA ASN A 87 -3.15 0.75 -0.25
C ASN A 87 -2.49 -0.64 -0.31
N ALA A 88 -1.40 -0.80 -1.07
CA ALA A 88 -0.68 -2.06 -1.19
C ALA A 88 0.07 -2.41 0.12
N ILE A 89 0.65 -1.42 0.81
CA ILE A 89 1.18 -1.58 2.18
C ILE A 89 0.07 -2.10 3.10
N ASP A 90 -1.07 -1.40 3.13
CA ASP A 90 -2.20 -1.76 4.00
C ASP A 90 -2.73 -3.17 3.70
N LEU A 91 -2.87 -3.52 2.42
CA LEU A 91 -3.34 -4.82 1.98
C LEU A 91 -2.41 -5.95 2.40
N ALA A 92 -1.10 -5.78 2.20
CA ALA A 92 -0.10 -6.76 2.58
C ALA A 92 -0.05 -6.97 4.10
N LEU A 93 -0.06 -5.88 4.87
CA LEU A 93 -0.12 -5.94 6.33
C LEU A 93 -1.42 -6.60 6.82
N ASP A 94 -2.55 -6.30 6.19
CA ASP A 94 -3.84 -6.92 6.54
C ASP A 94 -3.84 -8.42 6.26
N ILE A 95 -3.30 -8.86 5.12
CA ILE A 95 -3.19 -10.29 4.81
C ILE A 95 -2.34 -11.00 5.87
N ILE A 96 -1.19 -10.43 6.23
CA ILE A 96 -0.34 -10.99 7.28
C ILE A 96 -1.11 -11.04 8.61
N ALA A 97 -1.70 -9.93 9.04
CA ALA A 97 -2.37 -9.82 10.33
C ALA A 97 -3.57 -10.76 10.43
N ARG A 98 -4.41 -10.79 9.40
CA ARG A 98 -5.71 -11.47 9.39
C ARG A 98 -5.60 -12.96 9.19
N PHE A 99 -4.60 -13.40 8.42
CA PHE A 99 -4.43 -14.80 8.08
C PHE A 99 -3.26 -15.48 8.79
N ALA A 100 -2.53 -14.79 9.68
CA ALA A 100 -1.43 -15.38 10.48
C ALA A 100 -1.77 -16.67 11.23
N ARG A 101 -3.06 -16.90 11.53
CA ARG A 101 -3.55 -18.14 12.17
C ARG A 101 -3.66 -19.34 11.22
N LEU A 102 -3.67 -19.10 9.91
CA LEU A 102 -3.74 -20.18 8.93
C LEU A 102 -2.36 -20.85 8.84
N SER A 103 -2.39 -22.18 8.76
CA SER A 103 -1.20 -23.01 8.60
C SER A 103 -0.67 -22.90 7.16
N MET A 104 -0.10 -21.74 6.83
CA MET A 104 0.56 -21.48 5.56
C MET A 104 2.08 -21.61 5.72
N PRO A 105 2.80 -22.01 4.66
CA PRO A 105 4.26 -22.00 4.67
C PRO A 105 4.80 -20.62 5.01
N ARG A 106 5.95 -20.54 5.69
CA ARG A 106 6.58 -19.25 6.01
C ARG A 106 6.81 -18.40 4.76
N SER A 107 7.15 -19.03 3.63
CA SER A 107 7.37 -18.37 2.34
C SER A 107 6.17 -17.57 1.84
N PHE A 108 4.94 -17.99 2.18
CA PHE A 108 3.74 -17.20 1.90
C PHE A 108 3.80 -15.85 2.60
N TYR A 109 4.15 -15.84 3.89
CA TYR A 109 4.28 -14.60 4.66
C TYR A 109 5.54 -13.83 4.27
N ASP A 110 6.64 -14.50 3.92
CA ASP A 110 7.85 -13.86 3.39
C ASP A 110 7.53 -12.98 2.18
N GLY A 111 6.71 -13.48 1.25
CA GLY A 111 6.25 -12.71 0.09
C GLY A 111 5.46 -11.46 0.49
N TRP A 112 4.50 -11.57 1.41
CA TRP A 112 3.71 -10.41 1.86
C TRP A 112 4.54 -9.39 2.65
N VAL A 113 5.51 -9.83 3.44
CA VAL A 113 6.43 -8.93 4.13
C VAL A 113 7.29 -8.15 3.12
N MET A 114 7.78 -8.84 2.10
CA MET A 114 8.55 -8.23 1.02
C MET A 114 7.72 -7.17 0.28
N VAL A 115 6.49 -7.51 -0.13
CA VAL A 115 5.56 -6.55 -0.74
C VAL A 115 5.38 -5.33 0.15
N ALA A 116 4.97 -5.51 1.42
CA ALA A 116 4.76 -4.39 2.33
C ALA A 116 6.00 -3.48 2.45
N ARG A 117 7.20 -4.07 2.51
CA ARG A 117 8.47 -3.33 2.57
C ARG A 117 8.75 -2.56 1.28
N GLU A 118 8.59 -3.20 0.12
CA GLU A 118 8.84 -2.59 -1.18
C GLU A 118 7.89 -1.42 -1.45
N GLU A 119 6.61 -1.59 -1.16
CA GLU A 119 5.62 -0.54 -1.39
C GLU A 119 5.79 0.62 -0.41
N ALA A 120 6.26 0.37 0.83
CA ALA A 120 6.64 1.44 1.76
C ALA A 120 7.85 2.25 1.28
N ARG A 121 8.75 1.62 0.52
CA ARG A 121 9.87 2.29 -0.15
C ARG A 121 9.38 3.09 -1.36
N HIS A 122 8.60 2.48 -2.25
CA HIS A 122 8.05 3.13 -3.44
C HIS A 122 7.19 4.35 -3.08
N PHE A 123 6.30 4.21 -2.08
CA PHE A 123 5.55 5.33 -1.54
C PHE A 123 6.48 6.49 -1.12
N GLY A 124 7.57 6.18 -0.42
CA GLY A 124 8.56 7.17 -0.01
C GLY A 124 9.13 7.95 -1.18
N MET A 125 9.62 7.23 -2.18
CA MET A 125 10.20 7.84 -3.39
C MET A 125 9.17 8.72 -4.13
N LEU A 126 7.92 8.29 -4.21
CA LEU A 126 6.84 9.06 -4.84
C LEU A 126 6.47 10.31 -4.03
N ASN A 127 6.46 10.21 -2.71
CA ASN A 127 6.18 11.34 -1.84
C ASN A 127 7.31 12.38 -1.87
N ASP A 128 8.56 11.93 -1.92
CA ASP A 128 9.71 12.81 -2.11
C ASP A 128 9.64 13.49 -3.48
N ARG A 129 9.30 12.73 -4.55
CA ARG A 129 9.10 13.29 -5.89
C ARG A 129 7.95 14.31 -5.94
N LEU A 130 6.84 14.06 -5.25
CA LEU A 130 5.75 15.04 -5.14
C LEU A 130 6.24 16.35 -4.52
N ALA A 131 7.09 16.26 -3.49
CA ALA A 131 7.65 17.43 -2.83
C ALA A 131 8.54 18.26 -3.76
N ASP A 132 9.28 17.63 -4.68
CA ASP A 132 10.05 18.34 -5.73
C ASP A 132 9.15 19.18 -6.65
N PHE A 133 7.89 18.75 -6.85
CA PHE A 133 6.86 19.49 -7.57
C PHE A 133 6.08 20.47 -6.68
N GLY A 134 6.48 20.68 -5.43
CA GLY A 134 5.79 21.55 -4.48
C GLY A 134 4.42 21.02 -4.03
N ALA A 135 4.18 19.71 -4.15
CA ALA A 135 2.94 19.05 -3.75
C ALA A 135 3.21 17.98 -2.66
N ALA A 136 2.17 17.55 -1.97
CA ALA A 136 2.23 16.50 -0.97
C ALA A 136 1.17 15.41 -1.20
N TYR A 137 1.46 14.21 -0.70
CA TYR A 137 0.41 13.20 -0.61
C TYR A 137 -0.73 13.69 0.29
N GLY A 138 -1.94 13.70 -0.27
CA GLY A 138 -3.14 14.22 0.40
C GLY A 138 -3.71 15.50 -0.22
N ASP A 139 -2.93 16.22 -1.05
CA ASP A 139 -3.36 17.48 -1.68
C ASP A 139 -4.47 17.28 -2.73
N LEU A 140 -4.51 16.11 -3.36
CA LEU A 140 -5.53 15.73 -4.35
C LEU A 140 -6.46 14.65 -3.76
N PRO A 141 -7.73 14.58 -4.20
CA PRO A 141 -8.63 13.54 -3.74
C PRO A 141 -8.26 12.18 -4.36
N ALA A 142 -8.62 11.09 -3.69
CA ALA A 142 -8.36 9.72 -4.12
C ALA A 142 -9.63 8.87 -4.02
N HIS A 143 -9.60 7.62 -4.48
CA HIS A 143 -10.75 6.71 -4.40
C HIS A 143 -10.45 5.51 -3.49
N ASP A 144 -11.47 4.98 -2.83
CA ASP A 144 -11.33 3.90 -1.83
C ASP A 144 -11.64 2.49 -2.37
N GLY A 145 -11.95 2.35 -3.66
CA GLY A 145 -12.53 1.13 -4.24
C GLY A 145 -11.73 -0.17 -3.98
N LEU A 146 -10.40 -0.08 -3.88
CA LEU A 146 -9.56 -1.22 -3.55
C LEU A 146 -9.80 -1.72 -2.12
N TRP A 147 -9.87 -0.81 -1.14
CA TRP A 147 -10.12 -1.20 0.24
C TRP A 147 -11.57 -1.65 0.45
N GLU A 148 -12.53 -1.09 -0.28
CA GLU A 148 -13.91 -1.59 -0.34
C GLU A 148 -13.97 -3.05 -0.84
N ALA A 149 -13.19 -3.38 -1.88
CA ALA A 149 -13.06 -4.77 -2.34
C ALA A 149 -12.38 -5.67 -1.29
N ALA A 150 -11.31 -5.19 -0.63
CA ALA A 150 -10.61 -5.94 0.41
C ALA A 150 -11.51 -6.23 1.63
N GLN A 151 -12.35 -5.29 2.06
CA GLN A 151 -13.29 -5.50 3.16
C GLN A 151 -14.29 -6.62 2.86
N ARG A 152 -14.86 -6.63 1.65
CA ARG A 152 -15.82 -7.66 1.23
C ARG A 152 -15.22 -9.07 1.25
N THR A 153 -13.91 -9.21 1.05
CA THR A 153 -13.21 -10.49 1.00
C THR A 153 -12.42 -10.83 2.25
N GLY A 154 -12.45 -9.99 3.29
CA GLY A 154 -11.61 -10.19 4.49
C GLY A 154 -11.87 -11.47 5.28
N HIS A 155 -13.00 -12.13 5.05
CA HIS A 155 -13.35 -13.37 5.74
C HIS A 155 -12.71 -14.63 5.14
N ASP A 156 -12.20 -14.56 3.90
CA ASP A 156 -11.65 -15.71 3.18
C ASP A 156 -10.33 -15.37 2.49
N LEU A 157 -9.29 -16.19 2.71
CA LEU A 157 -7.96 -15.91 2.17
C LEU A 157 -7.97 -15.98 0.63
N MET A 158 -8.65 -16.95 0.03
CA MET A 158 -8.64 -17.12 -1.43
C MET A 158 -9.39 -15.97 -2.12
N ALA A 159 -10.55 -15.58 -1.58
CA ALA A 159 -11.28 -14.40 -2.01
C ALA A 159 -10.43 -13.14 -1.85
N ARG A 160 -9.65 -13.02 -0.77
CA ARG A 160 -8.76 -11.88 -0.58
C ARG A 160 -7.65 -11.84 -1.63
N LEU A 161 -7.04 -12.98 -1.92
CA LEU A 161 -6.01 -13.08 -2.95
C LEU A 161 -6.56 -12.77 -4.35
N ALA A 162 -7.84 -13.07 -4.62
CA ALA A 162 -8.49 -12.74 -5.89
C ALA A 162 -8.70 -11.23 -6.13
N VAL A 163 -8.65 -10.40 -5.09
CA VAL A 163 -8.73 -8.92 -5.19
C VAL A 163 -7.35 -8.29 -5.45
N VAL A 164 -6.25 -9.01 -5.19
CA VAL A 164 -4.87 -8.51 -5.38
C VAL A 164 -4.59 -8.10 -6.84
N PRO A 165 -5.03 -8.83 -7.88
CA PRO A 165 -4.88 -8.38 -9.27
C PRO A 165 -5.50 -7.00 -9.56
N LEU A 166 -6.54 -6.58 -8.82
CA LEU A 166 -7.13 -5.25 -8.97
C LEU A 166 -6.16 -4.14 -8.53
N VAL A 167 -5.25 -4.42 -7.59
CA VAL A 167 -4.14 -3.52 -7.22
C VAL A 167 -3.15 -3.38 -8.38
N LEU A 168 -2.84 -4.50 -9.04
CA LEU A 168 -1.90 -4.56 -10.15
C LEU A 168 -2.47 -3.91 -11.41
N GLU A 169 -3.78 -4.06 -11.67
CA GLU A 169 -4.48 -3.33 -12.74
C GLU A 169 -4.52 -1.82 -12.45
N ALA A 170 -4.75 -1.41 -11.20
CA ALA A 170 -4.75 0.00 -10.81
C ALA A 170 -3.38 0.68 -10.95
N ARG A 171 -2.28 -0.08 -10.79
CA ARG A 171 -0.91 0.36 -11.11
C ARG A 171 -0.72 0.66 -12.60
N GLY A 172 -1.64 0.25 -13.46
CA GLY A 172 -1.45 0.27 -14.90
C GLY A 172 -0.43 -0.80 -15.26
N LEU A 173 -0.88 -2.04 -15.42
CA LEU A 173 -0.12 -3.01 -16.23
C LEU A 173 0.12 -2.48 -17.68
N ASP A 174 -0.50 -1.34 -18.04
CA ASP A 174 -0.20 -0.49 -19.20
C ASP A 174 0.80 0.66 -18.94
N ILE A 175 1.52 0.72 -17.82
CA ILE A 175 2.77 1.48 -17.72
C ILE A 175 3.81 0.71 -18.53
N THR A 176 3.64 0.83 -19.84
CA THR A 176 4.47 0.23 -20.87
C THR A 176 5.84 0.92 -20.86
N PRO A 177 6.89 0.30 -21.45
CA PRO A 177 8.17 0.97 -21.68
C PRO A 177 8.01 2.36 -22.33
N SER A 178 6.92 2.60 -23.06
CA SER A 178 6.54 3.89 -23.63
C SER A 178 6.30 4.99 -22.59
N LEU A 179 5.71 4.69 -21.44
CA LEU A 179 5.46 5.69 -20.39
C LEU A 179 6.78 6.10 -19.71
N ILE A 180 7.63 5.13 -19.40
CA ILE A 180 8.99 5.37 -18.89
C ILE A 180 9.80 6.21 -19.89
N ARG A 181 9.71 5.87 -21.18
CA ARG A 181 10.37 6.63 -22.26
C ARG A 181 9.83 8.05 -22.37
N GLN A 182 8.51 8.24 -22.24
CA GLN A 182 7.88 9.56 -22.27
C GLN A 182 8.26 10.44 -21.07
N VAL A 183 8.37 9.86 -19.87
CA VAL A 183 8.87 10.59 -18.69
C VAL A 183 10.34 11.02 -18.90
N GLY A 184 11.18 10.13 -19.43
CA GLY A 184 12.56 10.48 -19.78
C GLY A 184 12.68 11.55 -20.89
N GLU A 185 11.76 11.58 -21.84
CA GLU A 185 11.70 12.62 -22.89
C GLU A 185 11.23 13.99 -22.37
N THR A 186 10.52 14.04 -21.24
CA THR A 186 10.12 15.31 -20.60
C THR A 186 11.23 15.98 -19.77
N GLY A 187 12.45 15.42 -19.75
CA GLY A 187 13.59 15.98 -19.01
C GLY A 187 13.51 15.77 -17.48
N ASP A 188 12.60 14.90 -17.05
CA ASP A 188 12.45 14.46 -15.66
C ASP A 188 13.41 13.26 -15.44
N THR A 189 14.52 13.49 -14.74
CA THR A 189 15.59 12.52 -14.47
C THR A 189 15.53 11.95 -13.07
#